data_AF-A0A935SNC9-F1
#
_entry.id   AF-A0A935SNC9-F1
#
_cell.length_a   1.000
_cell.length_b   1.000
_cell.length_c   1.000
_cell.angle_alpha   90.00
_cell.angle_beta   90.00
_cell.angle_gamma   90.00
#
_symmetry.space_group_name_H-M   'P 1'
#
loop_
_entity.id
_entity.type
_entity.pdbx_description
1 polymer ?
#
loop_
_entity_poly.entity_id
_entity_poly.type
_entity_poly.pdbx_seq_one_letter_code
_entity_poly.pdbx_strand_id
1 'polypeptide(L)'
;MKNLRRASRDQRGFNLIELMIVIAIIGLLIAVGGYGWSAMMKSGNETAAAQTMDKLRIFQAQYGAKNRGKFAPNFDELIKAVGLDESFKGERPVVNGYVFSMTVEEPSASKPAFYSINADPQVSEGVTATGSIHYYTDSSIGTIKRTDENRPAKADDQAL
;
A
#
# COMPACT_ATOMS: atom_id res chain seq x y z
N MET A 1 -71.06 24.46 -21.99
CA MET A 1 -70.43 23.24 -22.55
C MET A 1 -68.92 23.43 -22.46
N LYS A 2 -68.20 22.53 -21.76
CA LYS A 2 -66.81 22.71 -21.33
C LYS A 2 -65.88 21.93 -22.28
N ASN A 3 -65.10 22.64 -23.10
CA ASN A 3 -64.17 22.02 -24.05
C ASN A 3 -62.87 21.63 -23.34
N LEU A 4 -62.73 20.35 -22.98
CA LEU A 4 -61.49 19.79 -22.46
C LEU A 4 -60.54 19.49 -23.64
N ARG A 5 -59.65 20.43 -23.95
CA ARG A 5 -58.52 20.18 -24.86
C ARG A 5 -57.55 19.21 -24.19
N ARG A 6 -57.54 17.95 -24.63
CA ARG A 6 -56.54 16.94 -24.25
C ARG A 6 -55.19 17.37 -24.84
N ALA A 7 -54.25 17.76 -23.99
CA ALA A 7 -52.85 17.87 -24.39
C ALA A 7 -52.32 16.46 -24.62
N SER A 8 -52.12 16.05 -25.89
CA SER A 8 -51.39 14.82 -26.20
C SER A 8 -49.98 14.97 -25.65
N ARG A 9 -49.65 14.17 -24.64
CA ARG A 9 -48.26 13.96 -24.22
C ARG A 9 -47.57 13.25 -25.37
N ASP A 10 -46.59 13.91 -25.95
CA ASP A 10 -45.71 13.41 -27.00
C ASP A 10 -44.94 12.21 -26.42
N GLN A 11 -45.51 11.00 -26.53
CA GLN A 11 -44.86 9.76 -26.12
C GLN A 11 -43.83 9.40 -27.19
N ARG A 12 -42.68 10.07 -27.14
CA ARG A 12 -41.51 9.69 -27.93
C ARG A 12 -41.00 8.35 -27.39
N GLY A 13 -41.37 7.28 -28.08
CA GLY A 13 -40.91 5.92 -27.78
C GLY A 13 -39.42 5.77 -28.07
N PHE A 14 -38.74 5.01 -27.21
CA PHE A 14 -37.33 4.67 -27.32
C PHE A 14 -37.07 3.81 -28.57
N ASN A 15 -36.15 4.23 -29.45
CA ASN A 15 -35.85 3.49 -30.67
C ASN A 15 -34.86 2.34 -30.38
N LEU A 16 -35.08 1.17 -30.99
CA LEU A 16 -34.14 0.05 -30.90
C LEU A 16 -32.74 0.41 -31.40
N ILE A 17 -32.64 1.25 -32.44
CA ILE A 17 -31.34 1.69 -32.95
C ILE A 17 -30.61 2.61 -31.97
N GLU A 18 -31.34 3.43 -31.21
CA GLU A 18 -30.79 4.27 -30.14
C GLU A 18 -30.16 3.39 -29.06
N LEU A 19 -30.87 2.33 -28.64
CA LEU A 19 -30.33 1.37 -27.69
C LEU A 19 -29.08 0.68 -28.23
N MET A 20 -29.11 0.24 -29.50
CA MET A 20 -27.98 -0.46 -30.13
C MET A 20 -26.72 0.39 -30.16
N ILE A 21 -26.85 1.68 -30.51
CA ILE A 21 -25.70 2.60 -30.53
C ILE A 21 -25.18 2.83 -29.10
N VAL A 22 -26.07 2.96 -28.11
CA VAL A 22 -25.67 3.14 -26.71
C VAL A 22 -24.88 1.93 -26.20
N ILE A 23 -25.36 0.70 -26.41
CA ILE A 23 -24.63 -0.50 -25.96
C ILE A 23 -23.31 -0.68 -26.74
N ALA A 24 -23.26 -0.28 -28.01
CA ALA A 24 -22.04 -0.31 -28.82
C ALA A 24 -20.99 0.67 -28.27
N ILE A 25 -21.40 1.90 -27.92
CA ILE A 25 -20.51 2.90 -27.31
C ILE A 25 -20.05 2.43 -25.92
N ILE A 26 -20.95 1.90 -25.08
CA ILE A 26 -20.58 1.36 -23.76
C ILE A 26 -19.58 0.21 -23.91
N GLY A 27 -19.81 -0.71 -24.85
CA GLY A 27 -18.87 -1.81 -25.14
C GLY A 27 -17.48 -1.31 -25.55
N LEU A 28 -17.42 -0.28 -26.39
CA LEU A 28 -16.16 0.35 -26.81
C LEU A 28 -15.45 1.07 -25.64
N LEU A 29 -16.18 1.77 -24.79
CA LEU A 29 -15.61 2.46 -23.62
C LEU A 29 -15.01 1.47 -22.61
N ILE A 30 -15.70 0.35 -22.33
CA ILE A 30 -15.19 -0.69 -21.44
C ILE A 30 -13.92 -1.33 -22.01
N ALA A 31 -13.87 -1.56 -23.33
CA ALA A 31 -12.71 -2.17 -23.99
C ALA A 31 -11.43 -1.33 -23.88
N VAL A 32 -11.54 0.00 -23.84
CA VAL A 32 -10.38 0.92 -23.76
C VAL A 32 -10.05 1.33 -22.31
N GLY A 33 -11.02 1.31 -21.39
CA GLY A 33 -10.88 1.90 -20.05
C GLY A 33 -9.94 1.18 -19.07
N GLY A 34 -9.52 -0.07 -19.33
CA GLY A 34 -8.90 -0.92 -18.30
C GLY A 34 -7.40 -0.75 -18.05
N TYR A 35 -6.65 -0.11 -18.96
CA TYR A 35 -5.19 -0.32 -19.02
C TYR A 35 -4.34 0.40 -17.95
N GLY A 36 -4.89 1.35 -17.19
CA GLY A 36 -4.11 2.16 -16.22
C GLY A 36 -4.17 1.69 -14.76
N TRP A 37 -5.08 0.77 -14.42
CA TRP A 37 -5.41 0.49 -13.01
C TRP A 37 -4.27 -0.17 -12.23
N SER A 38 -3.57 -1.13 -12.83
CA SER A 38 -2.48 -1.86 -12.15
C SER A 38 -1.28 -0.96 -11.84
N ALA A 39 -0.88 -0.09 -12.78
CA ALA A 39 0.20 0.86 -12.58
C ALA A 39 -0.13 1.88 -11.49
N MET A 40 -1.37 2.38 -11.45
CA MET A 40 -1.85 3.28 -10.39
C MET A 40 -1.82 2.59 -9.02
N MET A 41 -2.33 1.36 -8.93
CA MET A 41 -2.30 0.59 -7.67
C MET A 41 -0.87 0.30 -7.20
N LYS A 42 0.02 -0.10 -8.11
CA LYS A 42 1.43 -0.33 -7.83
C LYS A 42 2.10 0.92 -7.25
N SER A 43 1.92 2.08 -7.88
CA SER A 43 2.47 3.35 -7.39
C SER A 43 1.86 3.77 -6.03
N GLY A 44 0.57 3.52 -5.83
CA GLY A 44 -0.11 3.75 -4.56
C GLY A 44 0.46 2.88 -3.44
N ASN A 45 0.69 1.60 -3.71
CA ASN A 45 1.30 0.64 -2.79
C ASN A 45 2.73 1.04 -2.42
N GLU A 46 3.56 1.40 -3.39
CA GLU A 46 4.94 1.90 -3.17
C GLU A 46 4.95 3.13 -2.25
N THR A 47 4.06 4.10 -2.52
CA THR A 47 3.92 5.30 -1.68
C THR A 47 3.46 4.95 -0.26
N ALA A 48 2.48 4.06 -0.13
CA ALA A 48 1.96 3.62 1.17
C ALA A 48 3.03 2.84 1.97
N ALA A 49 3.84 2.02 1.30
CA ALA A 49 4.93 1.27 1.91
C ALA A 49 6.01 2.22 2.44
N ALA A 50 6.45 3.19 1.65
CA ALA A 50 7.40 4.22 2.09
C ALA A 50 6.90 4.99 3.33
N GLN A 51 5.65 5.45 3.32
CA GLN A 51 5.06 6.13 4.47
C GLN A 51 4.94 5.22 5.70
N THR A 52 4.64 3.95 5.49
CA THR A 52 4.58 2.94 6.55
C THR A 52 5.96 2.73 7.17
N MET A 53 7.02 2.66 6.36
CA MET A 53 8.39 2.55 6.84
C MET A 53 8.75 3.71 7.77
N ASP A 54 8.40 4.95 7.43
CA ASP A 54 8.62 6.10 8.31
C ASP A 54 7.80 6.02 9.60
N LYS A 55 6.54 5.59 9.52
CA LYS A 55 5.70 5.38 10.72
C LYS A 55 6.30 4.32 11.65
N LEU A 56 6.78 3.20 11.10
CA LEU A 56 7.39 2.13 11.89
C LEU A 56 8.66 2.60 12.61
N ARG A 57 9.47 3.45 11.97
CA ARG A 57 10.65 4.08 12.61
C ARG A 57 10.25 4.96 13.78
N ILE A 58 9.22 5.80 13.60
CA ILE A 58 8.67 6.65 14.65
C ILE A 58 8.14 5.80 15.81
N PHE A 59 7.41 4.72 15.51
CA PHE A 59 6.88 3.80 16.52
C PHE A 59 7.96 3.04 17.28
N GLN A 60 9.05 2.62 16.62
CA GLN A 60 10.21 2.05 17.31
C GLN A 60 10.89 3.07 18.23
N ALA A 61 11.03 4.32 17.79
CA ALA A 61 11.57 5.39 18.64
C ALA A 61 10.66 5.67 19.85
N GLN A 62 9.34 5.72 19.66
CA GLN A 62 8.37 5.88 20.74
C GLN A 62 8.39 4.70 21.72
N TYR A 63 8.53 3.47 21.20
CA TYR A 63 8.68 2.29 22.04
C TYR A 63 9.95 2.38 22.87
N GLY A 64 11.08 2.74 22.27
CA GLY A 64 12.35 2.92 22.97
C GLY A 64 12.30 3.99 24.05
N ALA A 65 11.59 5.10 23.82
CA ALA A 65 11.38 6.13 24.84
C ALA A 65 10.65 5.60 26.09
N LYS A 66 9.75 4.62 25.94
CA LYS A 66 9.02 3.99 27.04
C LYS A 66 9.75 2.77 27.65
N ASN A 67 10.66 2.15 26.90
CA ASN A 67 11.27 0.86 27.24
C ASN A 67 12.80 0.94 27.41
N ARG A 68 13.30 2.04 27.98
CA ARG A 68 14.72 2.24 28.31
C ARG A 68 15.66 2.06 27.09
N GLY A 69 15.22 2.52 25.93
CA GLY A 69 15.99 2.43 24.68
C GLY A 69 15.97 1.06 24.01
N LYS A 70 15.17 0.10 24.49
CA LYS A 70 14.93 -1.16 23.79
C LYS A 70 14.01 -0.97 22.58
N PHE A 71 14.10 -1.87 21.61
CA PHE A 71 13.20 -1.91 20.47
C PHE A 71 12.08 -2.93 20.68
N ALA A 72 10.95 -2.72 20.04
CA ALA A 72 9.84 -3.66 20.09
C ALA A 72 10.23 -4.94 19.33
N PRO A 73 10.15 -6.13 19.95
CA PRO A 73 10.64 -7.38 19.37
C PRO A 73 9.85 -7.88 18.16
N ASN A 74 8.60 -7.44 17.98
CA ASN A 74 7.72 -7.83 16.87
C ASN A 74 6.65 -6.75 16.63
N PHE A 75 5.90 -6.87 15.54
CA PHE A 75 4.82 -5.94 15.20
C PHE A 75 3.68 -5.97 16.21
N ASP A 76 3.37 -7.13 16.79
CA ASP A 76 2.32 -7.27 17.82
C ASP A 76 2.60 -6.41 19.05
N GLU A 77 3.86 -6.27 19.42
CA GLU A 77 4.28 -5.40 20.52
C GLU A 77 4.13 -3.92 20.16
N LEU A 78 4.42 -3.53 18.91
CA LEU A 78 4.16 -2.16 18.43
C LEU A 78 2.66 -1.85 18.41
N ILE A 79 1.81 -2.81 18.05
CA ILE A 79 0.35 -2.67 18.11
C ILE A 79 -0.08 -2.36 19.55
N LYS A 80 0.38 -3.17 20.52
CA LYS A 80 0.01 -3.02 21.93
C LYS A 80 0.56 -1.76 22.60
N ALA A 81 1.82 -1.43 22.35
CA ALA A 81 2.54 -0.43 23.14
C ALA A 81 2.45 1.01 22.57
N VAL A 82 2.29 1.13 21.26
CA VAL A 82 2.29 2.44 20.56
C VAL A 82 1.15 2.60 19.55
N GLY A 83 0.27 1.61 19.40
CA GLY A 83 -0.95 1.73 18.59
C GLY A 83 -0.69 1.61 17.09
N LEU A 84 0.26 0.75 16.68
CA LEU A 84 0.35 0.32 15.29
C LEU A 84 -0.98 -0.35 14.86
N ASP A 85 -1.32 -0.22 13.57
CA ASP A 85 -2.54 -0.77 12.99
C ASP A 85 -2.57 -2.30 13.08
N GLU A 86 -3.75 -2.89 13.36
CA GLU A 86 -3.92 -4.34 13.52
C GLU A 86 -3.60 -5.15 12.25
N SER A 87 -3.59 -4.52 11.07
CA SER A 87 -3.15 -5.16 9.82
C SER A 87 -1.70 -5.64 9.86
N PHE A 88 -0.88 -5.15 10.81
CA PHE A 88 0.49 -5.60 11.03
C PHE A 88 0.61 -6.82 11.95
N LYS A 89 -0.51 -7.42 12.39
CA LYS A 89 -0.49 -8.56 13.30
C LYS A 89 0.22 -9.77 12.68
N GLY A 90 1.07 -10.42 13.48
CA GLY A 90 1.85 -11.60 13.06
C GLY A 90 3.27 -11.29 12.61
N GLU A 91 3.97 -12.32 12.11
CA GLU A 91 5.42 -12.26 11.87
C GLU A 91 5.80 -11.56 10.56
N ARG A 92 5.01 -11.78 9.50
CA ARG A 92 5.23 -11.22 8.16
C ARG A 92 3.94 -10.63 7.59
N PRO A 93 3.42 -9.54 8.17
CA PRO A 93 2.14 -8.98 7.75
C PRO A 93 2.21 -8.46 6.31
N VAL A 94 1.08 -8.57 5.62
CA VAL A 94 0.91 -8.10 4.24
C VAL A 94 -0.06 -6.93 4.24
N VAL A 95 0.44 -5.73 3.93
CA VAL A 95 -0.31 -4.47 3.99
C VAL A 95 -0.09 -3.71 2.70
N ASN A 96 -1.17 -3.30 2.02
CA ASN A 96 -1.12 -2.56 0.75
C ASN A 96 -0.17 -3.18 -0.30
N GLY A 97 -0.23 -4.51 -0.46
CA GLY A 97 0.59 -5.23 -1.44
C GLY A 97 2.07 -5.36 -1.09
N TYR A 98 2.45 -5.08 0.16
CA TYR A 98 3.82 -5.21 0.67
C TYR A 98 3.88 -6.17 1.86
N VAL A 99 4.91 -7.01 1.89
CA VAL A 99 5.25 -7.88 3.01
C VAL A 99 6.25 -7.15 3.88
N PHE A 100 5.93 -6.99 5.15
CA PHE A 100 6.84 -6.38 6.12
C PHE A 100 7.52 -7.47 6.95
N SER A 101 8.81 -7.30 7.21
CA SER A 101 9.56 -8.16 8.12
C SER A 101 10.43 -7.32 9.03
N MET A 102 10.60 -7.77 10.27
CA MET A 102 11.38 -7.08 11.27
C MET A 102 12.35 -8.03 11.95
N THR A 103 13.59 -7.60 12.11
CA THR A 103 14.60 -8.30 12.90
C THR A 103 15.01 -7.40 14.06
N VAL A 104 15.11 -7.97 15.26
CA VAL A 104 15.47 -7.23 16.47
C VAL A 104 16.52 -8.02 17.24
N GLU A 105 17.60 -7.35 17.60
CA GLU A 105 18.68 -7.89 18.42
C GLU A 105 18.73 -7.12 19.75
N GLU A 106 18.64 -7.85 20.86
CA GLU A 106 18.84 -7.29 22.19
C GLU A 106 20.30 -6.84 22.38
N PRO A 107 20.54 -5.81 23.21
CA PRO A 107 21.90 -5.35 23.47
C PRO A 107 22.72 -6.43 24.16
N SER A 108 24.00 -6.51 23.81
CA SER A 108 24.99 -7.39 24.45
C SER A 108 26.19 -6.58 24.92
N ALA A 109 27.13 -7.22 25.64
CA ALA A 109 28.36 -6.57 26.08
C ALA A 109 29.22 -5.99 24.93
N SER A 110 29.02 -6.46 23.70
CA SER A 110 29.83 -6.08 22.53
C SER A 110 29.05 -5.38 21.42
N LYS A 111 27.72 -5.31 21.51
CA LYS A 111 26.86 -4.70 20.49
C LYS A 111 25.67 -3.96 21.12
N PRO A 112 25.34 -2.74 20.68
CA PRO A 112 24.12 -2.06 21.10
C PRO A 112 22.88 -2.82 20.60
N ALA A 113 21.71 -2.45 21.13
CA ALA A 113 20.44 -2.94 20.59
C ALA A 113 20.32 -2.55 19.12
N PHE A 114 19.73 -3.43 18.31
CA PHE A 114 19.57 -3.20 16.88
C PHE A 114 18.18 -3.63 16.43
N TYR A 115 17.61 -2.89 15.49
CA TYR A 115 16.46 -3.38 14.71
C TYR A 115 16.68 -3.08 13.24
N SER A 116 16.13 -3.93 12.38
CA SER A 116 15.94 -3.64 10.97
C SER A 116 14.52 -3.98 10.54
N ILE A 117 13.99 -3.24 9.57
CA ILE A 117 12.69 -3.47 8.95
C ILE A 117 12.89 -3.47 7.45
N ASN A 118 12.27 -4.43 6.79
CA ASN A 118 12.14 -4.50 5.35
C ASN A 118 10.67 -4.39 4.95
N ALA A 119 10.42 -3.77 3.80
CA ALA A 119 9.14 -3.84 3.11
C ALA A 119 9.41 -4.25 1.66
N ASP A 120 8.95 -5.45 1.31
CA ASP A 120 9.14 -6.04 -0.01
C ASP A 120 7.79 -6.16 -0.72
N PRO A 121 7.69 -5.92 -2.04
CA PRO A 121 6.47 -6.21 -2.77
C PRO A 121 6.03 -7.66 -2.55
N GLN A 122 4.75 -7.89 -2.26
CA GLN A 122 4.18 -9.24 -2.19
C GLN A 122 4.35 -10.00 -3.50
N VAL A 123 4.26 -9.29 -4.62
CA VAL A 123 4.61 -9.78 -5.96
C VAL A 123 5.52 -8.76 -6.61
N SER A 124 6.79 -9.11 -6.80
CA SER A 124 7.83 -8.18 -7.27
C SER A 124 7.91 -8.03 -8.80
N GLU A 125 7.33 -8.97 -9.55
CA GLU A 125 7.47 -9.02 -11.00
C GLU A 125 6.16 -9.39 -11.73
N GLY A 126 6.12 -9.13 -13.03
CA GLY A 126 5.00 -9.47 -13.91
C GLY A 126 3.84 -8.48 -13.89
N VAL A 127 2.79 -8.81 -14.62
CA VAL A 127 1.62 -7.94 -14.83
C VAL A 127 0.82 -7.72 -13.54
N THR A 128 0.95 -8.64 -12.58
CA THR A 128 0.30 -8.60 -11.27
C THR A 128 1.23 -8.09 -10.16
N ALA A 129 2.37 -7.47 -10.51
CA ALA A 129 3.29 -6.92 -9.53
C ALA A 129 2.59 -5.89 -8.62
N THR A 130 2.76 -6.05 -7.31
CA THR A 130 2.17 -5.16 -6.30
C THR A 130 3.04 -3.95 -6.00
N GLY A 131 4.32 -4.01 -6.38
CA GLY A 131 5.36 -2.99 -6.22
C GLY A 131 6.61 -3.42 -6.99
N SER A 132 7.52 -2.49 -7.27
CA SER A 132 8.88 -2.79 -7.77
C SER A 132 9.98 -2.35 -6.84
N ILE A 133 9.67 -1.46 -5.89
CA ILE A 133 10.66 -0.91 -4.97
C ILE A 133 10.63 -1.72 -3.68
N HIS A 134 11.80 -2.15 -3.24
CA HIS A 134 12.05 -2.76 -1.95
C HIS A 134 12.59 -1.69 -1.00
N TYR A 135 12.16 -1.70 0.27
CA TYR A 135 12.57 -0.70 1.26
C TYR A 135 13.25 -1.34 2.47
N TYR A 136 14.20 -0.60 3.05
CA TYR A 136 14.94 -1.02 4.24
C TYR A 136 15.17 0.17 5.16
N THR A 137 15.10 -0.07 6.47
CA THR A 137 15.59 0.88 7.48
C THR A 137 16.10 0.12 8.69
N ASP A 138 17.01 0.71 9.44
CA ASP A 138 17.49 0.13 10.69
C ASP A 138 17.75 1.21 11.74
N SER A 139 18.02 0.78 12.98
CA SER A 139 18.28 1.68 14.11
C SER A 139 19.51 2.57 13.93
N SER A 140 20.45 2.22 13.05
CA SER A 140 21.70 2.95 12.83
C SER A 140 21.60 3.99 11.70
N ILE A 141 20.67 3.79 10.76
CA ILE A 141 20.50 4.68 9.62
C ILE A 141 19.30 5.62 9.82
N GLY A 142 19.58 6.92 9.74
CA GLY A 142 18.59 7.99 9.88
C GLY A 142 17.63 8.13 8.69
N THR A 143 17.68 7.24 7.70
CA THR A 143 16.89 7.31 6.46
C THR A 143 16.32 5.95 6.05
N ILE A 144 15.35 5.96 5.14
CA ILE A 144 14.89 4.76 4.43
C ILE A 144 15.82 4.54 3.25
N LYS A 145 16.24 3.29 3.02
CA LYS A 145 16.94 2.84 1.82
C LYS A 145 15.98 2.14 0.89
N ARG A 146 16.29 2.18 -0.41
CA ARG A 146 15.49 1.56 -1.45
C ARG A 146 16.33 0.92 -2.54
N THR A 147 15.78 -0.12 -3.17
CA THR A 147 16.30 -0.69 -4.42
C THR A 147 15.14 -1.13 -5.31
N ASP A 148 15.34 -1.06 -6.62
CA ASP A 148 14.46 -1.61 -7.66
C ASP A 148 14.98 -2.96 -8.21
N GLU A 149 16.12 -3.44 -7.69
CA GLU A 149 16.59 -4.79 -7.95
C GLU A 149 15.64 -5.80 -7.29
N ASN A 150 15.45 -6.98 -7.91
CA ASN A 150 14.61 -8.04 -7.37
C ASN A 150 15.29 -8.78 -6.20
N ARG A 151 15.50 -8.04 -5.11
CA ARG A 151 16.06 -8.50 -3.84
C ARG A 151 15.62 -7.55 -2.71
N PRO A 152 15.63 -8.00 -1.45
CA PRO A 152 15.44 -7.10 -0.33
C PRO A 152 16.47 -5.96 -0.32
N ALA A 153 15.99 -4.77 0.03
CA ALA A 153 16.86 -3.63 0.26
C ALA A 153 17.74 -3.83 1.49
N LYS A 154 18.90 -3.18 1.52
CA LYS A 154 19.92 -3.24 2.56
C LYS A 154 20.52 -1.85 2.86
N ALA A 155 21.30 -1.75 3.92
CA ALA A 155 21.79 -0.48 4.45
C ALA A 155 22.67 0.35 3.47
N ASP A 156 23.34 -0.32 2.53
CA ASP A 156 24.21 0.30 1.51
C ASP A 156 23.46 0.74 0.25
N ASP A 157 22.17 0.41 0.10
CA ASP A 157 21.36 0.86 -1.02
C ASP A 157 21.09 2.37 -0.98
N GLN A 158 20.55 2.90 -2.09
CA GLN A 158 20.24 4.31 -2.26
C GLN A 158 19.25 4.78 -1.19
N ALA A 159 19.45 5.99 -0.65
CA ALA A 159 18.45 6.61 0.20
C ALA A 159 17.18 6.96 -0.61
N LEU A 160 16.02 6.82 0.01
CA LEU A 160 14.72 7.20 -0.55
C LEU A 160 14.62 8.70 -0.84
#